data_AF-A0A4V2ZS05-F1
#
_entry.id   AF-A0A4V2ZS05-F1
#
_cell.length_a   1.000
_cell.length_b   1.000
_cell.length_c   1.000
_cell.angle_alpha   90.00
_cell.angle_beta   90.00
_cell.angle_gamma   90.00
#
_symmetry.space_group_name_H-M   'P 1'
#
loop_
_entity.id
_entity.type
_entity.pdbx_description
1 polymer ?
#
loop_
_entity_poly.entity_id
_entity_poly.type
_entity_poly.pdbx_seq_one_letter_code
_entity_poly.pdbx_strand_id
1 'polypeptide(L)'
;MFWWRKEVRPGVSVAFSDADAGNLALHVSDNPDDVAVRRVRLEEAAGLGQRHFQYMNQVHGNAVEFIPAGGVADSAPIADAMVSTGQPLAVMVADCVPVVLVGDLPAGAEGSDSATTPPVLAVVHAGRPGVAADVVSAAVTEMRNRGAAGISAWLGPSICGNCYEVPEQMREDVAAVVPEAWATTSWGTPALDLPAGVRAQLESLGVTVEYSGDCTRETTGLFSYRREARTGRFAGLVWTHD
;
A
#
# COMPACT_ATOMS: atom_id res chain seq x y z
N MET A 1 7.48 -6.28 14.59
CA MET A 1 6.04 -6.25 14.22
C MET A 1 5.76 -5.10 13.25
N PHE A 2 6.16 -3.87 13.59
CA PHE A 2 6.11 -2.75 12.64
C PHE A 2 7.54 -2.36 12.26
N TRP A 3 7.85 -2.40 10.96
CA TRP A 3 9.08 -1.82 10.41
C TRP A 3 9.11 -0.31 10.63
N TRP A 4 7.97 0.32 10.35
CA TRP A 4 7.76 1.75 10.48
C TRP A 4 6.31 2.02 10.88
N ARG A 5 6.09 2.96 11.79
CA ARG A 5 4.75 3.40 12.22
C ARG A 5 4.81 4.87 12.63
N LYS A 6 3.78 5.63 12.26
CA LYS A 6 3.62 7.02 12.69
C LYS A 6 2.14 7.41 12.75
N GLU A 7 1.77 8.17 13.77
CA GLU A 7 0.56 8.99 13.72
C GLU A 7 0.85 10.19 12.80
N VAL A 8 0.29 10.13 11.60
CA VAL A 8 0.63 11.06 10.51
C VAL A 8 -0.20 12.35 10.58
N ARG A 9 -1.37 12.28 11.22
CA ARG A 9 -2.30 13.37 11.54
C ARG A 9 -3.02 12.98 12.83
N PRO A 10 -3.58 13.93 13.62
CA PRO A 10 -4.33 13.59 14.83
C PRO A 10 -5.39 12.52 14.56
N GLY A 11 -5.29 11.39 15.27
CA GLY A 11 -6.24 10.29 15.13
C GLY A 11 -6.06 9.46 13.84
N VAL A 12 -4.95 9.60 13.10
CA VAL A 12 -4.69 8.83 11.86
C VAL A 12 -3.28 8.24 11.90
N SER A 13 -3.21 6.91 11.86
CA SER A 13 -1.95 6.18 11.86
C SER A 13 -1.70 5.48 10.51
N VAL A 14 -0.44 5.52 10.09
CA VAL A 14 0.10 4.72 8.99
C VAL A 14 1.19 3.81 9.54
N ALA A 15 1.24 2.57 9.06
CA ALA A 15 2.32 1.66 9.40
C ALA A 15 2.67 0.72 8.24
N PHE A 16 3.90 0.22 8.27
CA PHE A 16 4.36 -0.90 7.46
C PHE A 16 4.86 -1.99 8.40
N SER A 17 4.33 -3.21 8.27
CA SER A 17 4.75 -4.34 9.09
C SER A 17 6.08 -4.91 8.62
N ASP A 18 6.71 -5.74 9.47
CA ASP A 18 7.94 -6.47 9.17
C ASP A 18 7.70 -7.99 9.21
N ALA A 19 8.76 -8.78 9.03
CA ALA A 19 8.69 -10.24 9.09
C ALA A 19 8.39 -10.78 10.50
N ASP A 20 8.61 -10.01 11.57
CA ASP A 20 8.29 -10.44 12.95
C ASP A 20 6.79 -10.49 13.20
N ALA A 21 5.99 -9.73 12.43
CA ALA A 21 4.53 -9.92 12.40
C ALA A 21 4.12 -11.29 11.82
N GLY A 22 5.06 -11.97 11.14
CA GLY A 22 4.83 -13.18 10.39
C GLY A 22 4.07 -12.93 9.09
N ASN A 23 3.73 -14.01 8.39
CA ASN A 23 2.97 -13.91 7.15
C ASN A 23 1.52 -13.52 7.43
N LEU A 24 1.06 -12.47 6.74
CA LEU A 24 -0.31 -11.95 6.83
C LEU A 24 -1.19 -12.38 5.65
N ALA A 25 -0.64 -13.04 4.62
CA ALA A 25 -1.35 -13.43 3.41
C ALA A 25 -1.86 -14.88 3.46
N LEU A 26 -3.09 -15.07 2.96
CA LEU A 26 -3.72 -16.40 2.84
C LEU A 26 -3.33 -17.14 1.55
N HIS A 27 -2.69 -16.46 0.59
CA HIS A 27 -2.42 -16.99 -0.76
C HIS A 27 -0.98 -17.51 -0.97
N VAL A 28 -0.19 -17.68 0.10
CA VAL A 28 1.24 -18.09 0.03
C VAL A 28 1.54 -19.44 0.71
N SER A 29 0.54 -20.32 0.75
CA SER A 29 0.65 -21.70 1.28
C SER A 29 1.06 -21.78 2.76
N ASP A 30 0.58 -20.85 3.57
CA ASP A 30 0.67 -20.89 5.03
C ASP A 30 -0.65 -21.41 5.63
N ASN A 31 -0.64 -21.81 6.89
CA ASN A 31 -1.86 -22.25 7.58
C ASN A 31 -2.80 -21.05 7.80
N PRO A 32 -4.04 -21.08 7.28
CA PRO A 32 -4.98 -19.97 7.42
C PRO A 32 -5.31 -19.62 8.88
N ASP A 33 -5.32 -20.60 9.79
CA ASP A 33 -5.60 -20.37 11.21
C ASP A 33 -4.46 -19.59 11.87
N ASP A 34 -3.21 -19.91 11.52
CA ASP A 34 -2.03 -19.19 12.02
C ASP A 34 -1.98 -17.77 11.45
N VAL A 35 -2.35 -17.59 10.19
CA VAL A 35 -2.48 -16.25 9.57
C VAL A 35 -3.56 -15.44 10.30
N ALA A 36 -4.72 -16.02 10.61
CA ALA A 36 -5.77 -15.34 11.36
C ALA A 36 -5.28 -14.89 12.75
N VAL A 37 -4.55 -15.74 13.48
CA VAL A 37 -3.95 -15.37 14.78
C VAL A 37 -2.96 -14.21 14.64
N ARG A 38 -2.13 -14.20 13.59
CA ARG A 38 -1.17 -13.10 13.35
C ARG A 38 -1.87 -11.79 13.01
N ARG A 39 -2.97 -11.84 12.23
CA ARG A 39 -3.79 -10.67 11.93
C ARG A 39 -4.42 -10.10 13.21
N VAL A 40 -4.99 -10.94 14.08
CA VAL A 40 -5.53 -10.48 15.37
C VAL A 40 -4.44 -9.81 16.22
N ARG A 41 -3.25 -10.41 16.34
CA ARG A 41 -2.13 -9.79 17.08
C ARG A 41 -1.70 -8.44 16.50
N LEU A 42 -1.72 -8.31 15.18
CA LEU A 42 -1.43 -7.05 14.50
C LEU A 42 -2.49 -5.98 14.81
N GLU A 43 -3.77 -6.36 14.84
CA GLU A 43 -4.89 -5.47 15.16
C GLU A 43 -4.86 -5.02 16.62
N GLU A 44 -4.52 -5.94 17.55
CA GLU A 44 -4.26 -5.64 18.96
C GLU A 44 -3.12 -4.62 19.12
N ALA A 45 -2.00 -4.83 18.44
CA ALA A 45 -0.86 -3.91 18.49
C ALA A 45 -1.13 -2.55 17.80
N ALA A 46 -2.03 -2.52 16.82
CA ALA A 46 -2.52 -1.30 16.20
C ALA A 46 -3.51 -0.53 17.09
N GLY A 47 -4.08 -1.18 18.12
CA GLY A 47 -5.07 -0.59 19.02
C GLY A 47 -6.45 -0.45 18.38
N LEU A 48 -6.82 -1.34 17.46
CA LEU A 48 -8.09 -1.22 16.71
C LEU A 48 -9.35 -1.54 17.52
N GLY A 49 -9.20 -2.14 18.71
CA GLY A 49 -10.34 -2.58 19.53
C GLY A 49 -11.12 -3.69 18.83
N GLN A 50 -12.39 -3.42 18.51
CA GLN A 50 -13.26 -4.37 17.80
C GLN A 50 -13.23 -4.21 16.27
N ARG A 51 -12.42 -3.27 15.75
CA ARG A 51 -12.28 -3.06 14.31
C ARG A 51 -11.20 -3.98 13.74
N HIS A 52 -11.33 -4.29 12.45
CA HIS A 52 -10.41 -5.15 11.73
C HIS A 52 -9.88 -4.45 10.48
N PHE A 53 -8.68 -4.83 10.04
CA PHE A 53 -8.19 -4.37 8.74
C PHE A 53 -8.97 -5.06 7.62
N GLN A 54 -9.48 -4.28 6.66
CA GLN A 54 -9.96 -4.82 5.39
C GLN A 54 -8.76 -5.16 4.51
N TYR A 55 -8.75 -6.40 4.02
CA TYR A 55 -7.78 -6.90 3.03
C TYR A 55 -8.46 -7.08 1.68
N MET A 56 -7.68 -7.12 0.60
CA MET A 56 -8.15 -7.38 -0.77
C MET A 56 -7.48 -8.61 -1.39
N ASN A 57 -8.12 -9.16 -2.43
CA ASN A 57 -7.54 -10.19 -3.29
C ASN A 57 -6.82 -9.51 -4.47
N GLN A 58 -5.51 -9.31 -4.29
CA GLN A 58 -4.64 -8.58 -5.21
C GLN A 58 -4.33 -9.40 -6.46
N VAL A 59 -4.57 -8.82 -7.64
CA VAL A 59 -4.39 -9.48 -8.95
C VAL A 59 -3.42 -8.74 -9.87
N HIS A 60 -2.69 -7.74 -9.34
CA HIS A 60 -1.76 -6.86 -10.06
C HIS A 60 -2.43 -6.02 -11.16
N GLY A 61 -3.73 -5.75 -11.05
CA GLY A 61 -4.47 -4.85 -11.93
C GLY A 61 -4.47 -3.40 -11.44
N ASN A 62 -5.47 -2.63 -11.90
CA ASN A 62 -5.71 -1.24 -11.49
C ASN A 62 -7.12 -0.99 -10.93
N ALA A 63 -7.85 -2.06 -10.59
CA ALA A 63 -9.17 -1.94 -10.01
C ALA A 63 -9.11 -1.37 -8.59
N VAL A 64 -10.03 -0.44 -8.30
CA VAL A 64 -10.17 0.23 -7.00
C VAL A 64 -11.53 -0.12 -6.43
N GLU A 65 -11.56 -0.63 -5.20
CA GLU A 65 -12.80 -0.90 -4.47
C GLU A 65 -13.04 0.15 -3.38
N PHE A 66 -14.26 0.66 -3.26
CA PHE A 66 -14.65 1.53 -2.15
C PHE A 66 -15.21 0.71 -0.99
N ILE A 67 -14.66 0.91 0.21
CA ILE A 67 -15.04 0.20 1.43
C ILE A 67 -15.72 1.18 2.39
N PRO A 68 -17.05 1.08 2.61
CA PRO A 68 -17.75 1.91 3.58
C PRO A 68 -17.25 1.68 5.01
N ALA A 69 -17.39 2.69 5.88
CA ALA A 69 -17.07 2.54 7.30
C ALA A 69 -17.94 1.45 7.96
N GLY A 70 -17.32 0.57 8.75
CA GLY A 70 -17.99 -0.57 9.38
C GLY A 70 -18.32 -1.72 8.43
N GLY A 71 -17.98 -1.58 7.14
CA GLY A 71 -18.05 -2.67 6.17
C GLY A 71 -16.76 -3.48 6.17
N VAL A 72 -16.71 -4.56 6.95
CA VAL A 72 -15.81 -5.67 6.61
C VAL A 72 -16.57 -6.51 5.60
N ALA A 73 -16.12 -6.54 4.35
CA ALA A 73 -16.76 -7.34 3.32
C ALA A 73 -16.73 -8.82 3.73
N ASP A 74 -17.82 -9.55 3.49
CA ASP A 74 -17.91 -11.00 3.76
C ASP A 74 -16.82 -11.80 3.04
N SER A 75 -16.27 -11.24 1.95
CA SER A 75 -15.12 -11.75 1.22
C SER A 75 -14.21 -10.62 0.79
N ALA A 76 -12.91 -10.89 0.66
CA ALA A 76 -11.94 -9.91 0.19
C ALA A 76 -12.23 -9.55 -1.28
N PRO A 77 -12.48 -8.27 -1.62
CA PRO A 77 -12.78 -7.85 -2.98
C PRO A 77 -11.58 -8.09 -3.90
N ILE A 78 -11.83 -8.40 -5.17
CA ILE A 78 -10.78 -8.51 -6.20
C ILE A 78 -10.41 -7.11 -6.65
N ALA A 79 -9.31 -6.58 -6.12
CA ALA A 79 -8.84 -5.24 -6.39
C ALA A 79 -7.35 -5.12 -6.05
N ASP A 80 -6.71 -4.07 -6.55
CA ASP A 80 -5.33 -3.72 -6.21
C ASP A 80 -5.24 -2.34 -5.53
N ALA A 81 -6.37 -1.68 -5.31
CA ALA A 81 -6.48 -0.56 -4.42
C ALA A 81 -7.81 -0.59 -3.67
N MET A 82 -7.82 -0.04 -2.45
CA MET A 82 -9.03 0.21 -1.69
C MET A 82 -9.06 1.65 -1.19
N VAL A 83 -10.24 2.26 -1.20
CA VAL A 83 -10.52 3.60 -0.65
C VAL A 83 -11.59 3.48 0.42
N SER A 84 -11.47 4.20 1.53
CA SER A 84 -12.46 4.20 2.60
C SER A 84 -12.59 5.55 3.30
N THR A 85 -13.74 5.82 3.92
CA THR A 85 -13.98 6.97 4.80
C THR A 85 -14.07 6.58 6.27
N GLY A 86 -13.44 5.47 6.68
CA GLY A 86 -13.38 5.09 8.10
C GLY A 86 -13.04 3.63 8.41
N GLN A 87 -13.01 2.74 7.42
CA GLN A 87 -12.57 1.35 7.60
C GLN A 87 -11.03 1.30 7.62
N PRO A 88 -10.39 0.66 8.62
CA PRO A 88 -8.97 0.33 8.57
C PRO A 88 -8.65 -0.51 7.33
N LEU A 89 -7.61 -0.15 6.58
CA LEU A 89 -7.25 -0.82 5.32
C LEU A 89 -5.85 -1.44 5.40
N ALA A 90 -5.67 -2.57 4.71
CA ALA A 90 -4.40 -3.25 4.57
C ALA A 90 -4.12 -3.65 3.10
N VAL A 91 -2.88 -3.43 2.67
CA VAL A 91 -2.32 -3.97 1.42
C VAL A 91 -1.15 -4.86 1.74
N MET A 92 -1.03 -6.03 1.10
CA MET A 92 0.01 -7.01 1.39
C MET A 92 1.04 -7.09 0.27
N VAL A 93 2.33 -7.14 0.60
CA VAL A 93 3.39 -7.18 -0.40
C VAL A 93 4.57 -8.06 0.03
N ALA A 94 5.33 -8.48 -0.97
CA ALA A 94 6.73 -8.83 -0.87
C ALA A 94 7.37 -8.38 -2.19
N ASP A 95 8.10 -7.27 -2.15
CA ASP A 95 8.71 -6.52 -3.28
C ASP A 95 7.84 -5.49 -4.01
N CYS A 96 6.55 -5.75 -4.26
CA CYS A 96 5.67 -4.71 -4.82
C CYS A 96 5.59 -3.49 -3.90
N VAL A 97 5.27 -2.30 -4.45
CA VAL A 97 5.19 -1.06 -3.67
C VAL A 97 3.85 -0.99 -2.93
N PRO A 98 3.82 -1.04 -1.58
CA PRO A 98 2.61 -0.74 -0.84
C PRO A 98 2.51 0.78 -0.68
N VAL A 99 1.52 1.40 -1.31
CA VAL A 99 1.26 2.84 -1.16
C VAL A 99 0.13 3.01 -0.16
N VAL A 100 0.34 3.88 0.82
CA VAL A 100 -0.70 4.34 1.74
C VAL A 100 -0.99 5.80 1.45
N LEU A 101 -2.27 6.14 1.35
CA LEU A 101 -2.75 7.48 1.04
C LEU A 101 -3.71 7.97 2.12
N VAL A 102 -3.59 9.24 2.50
CA VAL A 102 -4.50 9.91 3.44
C VAL A 102 -4.85 11.27 2.85
N GLY A 103 -6.14 11.54 2.67
CA GLY A 103 -6.66 12.84 2.26
C GLY A 103 -7.63 13.40 3.29
N ASP A 104 -7.61 14.72 3.47
CA ASP A 104 -8.56 15.42 4.31
C ASP A 104 -9.91 15.50 3.59
N LEU A 105 -11.01 15.49 4.35
CA LEU A 105 -12.26 16.01 3.83
C LEU A 105 -12.29 17.55 4.01
N PRO A 106 -12.85 18.32 3.06
CA PRO A 106 -12.87 19.77 3.14
C PRO A 106 -13.56 20.24 4.43
N ALA A 107 -12.92 21.17 5.14
CA ALA A 107 -13.54 21.83 6.28
C ALA A 107 -14.83 22.54 5.83
N GLY A 108 -15.96 22.27 6.53
CA GLY A 108 -17.22 22.96 6.28
C GLY A 108 -18.13 22.34 5.21
N ALA A 109 -17.93 21.07 4.83
CA ALA A 109 -19.01 20.29 4.21
C ALA A 109 -20.25 20.33 5.14
N GLU A 110 -21.47 20.46 4.62
CA GLU A 110 -22.64 20.58 5.50
C GLU A 110 -22.73 19.40 6.48
N GLY A 111 -22.75 19.69 7.79
CA GLY A 111 -22.67 18.69 8.87
C GLY A 111 -21.25 18.40 9.40
N SER A 112 -20.21 19.02 8.83
CA SER A 112 -18.82 18.95 9.29
C SER A 112 -18.59 19.92 10.44
N ASP A 113 -18.61 19.41 11.67
CA ASP A 113 -17.82 20.03 12.73
C ASP A 113 -16.35 19.70 12.40
N SER A 114 -15.48 20.71 12.34
CA SER A 114 -14.08 20.57 11.90
C SER A 114 -13.26 19.57 12.73
N ALA A 115 -13.81 19.10 13.85
CA ALA A 115 -13.19 18.15 14.78
C ALA A 115 -13.58 16.67 14.54
N THR A 116 -14.56 16.36 13.69
CA THR A 116 -15.16 15.01 13.60
C THR A 116 -15.32 14.43 12.20
N THR A 117 -14.85 15.11 11.15
CA THR A 117 -14.97 14.57 9.79
C THR A 117 -13.80 13.60 9.51
N PRO A 118 -14.04 12.29 9.32
CA PRO A 118 -12.97 11.32 9.14
C PRO A 118 -12.26 11.54 7.80
N PRO A 119 -10.93 11.34 7.73
CA PRO A 119 -10.20 11.44 6.48
C PRO A 119 -10.63 10.36 5.48
N VAL A 120 -10.31 10.58 4.21
CA VAL A 120 -10.35 9.52 3.20
C VAL A 120 -9.02 8.76 3.24
N LEU A 121 -9.09 7.46 3.45
CA LEU A 121 -7.96 6.55 3.53
C LEU A 121 -7.87 5.74 2.25
N ALA A 122 -6.65 5.39 1.83
CA ALA A 122 -6.45 4.40 0.79
C ALA A 122 -5.18 3.57 0.98
N VAL A 123 -5.22 2.36 0.44
CA VAL A 123 -4.06 1.50 0.27
C VAL A 123 -4.01 1.00 -1.17
N VAL A 124 -2.80 0.90 -1.73
CA VAL A 124 -2.59 0.50 -3.12
C VAL A 124 -1.46 -0.51 -3.21
N HIS A 125 -1.72 -1.59 -3.94
CA HIS A 125 -0.75 -2.58 -4.36
C HIS A 125 -0.19 -2.21 -5.73
N ALA A 126 0.94 -1.50 -5.73
CA ALA A 126 1.61 -1.08 -6.95
C ALA A 126 2.72 -2.06 -7.33
N GLY A 127 2.33 -3.22 -7.86
CA GLY A 127 3.24 -4.12 -8.58
C GLY A 127 3.49 -3.64 -10.02
N ARG A 128 4.47 -4.23 -10.72
CA ARG A 128 4.84 -3.82 -12.10
C ARG A 128 3.64 -3.65 -13.06
N PRO A 129 2.71 -4.62 -13.19
CA PRO A 129 1.59 -4.44 -14.10
C PRO A 129 0.62 -3.34 -13.63
N GLY A 130 0.40 -3.20 -12.32
CA GLY A 130 -0.43 -2.15 -11.76
C GLY A 130 0.16 -0.75 -11.93
N VAL A 131 1.49 -0.60 -11.80
CA VAL A 131 2.20 0.66 -12.08
C VAL A 131 2.06 1.04 -13.56
N ALA A 132 2.27 0.08 -14.47
CA ALA A 132 2.08 0.31 -15.90
C ALA A 132 0.61 0.61 -16.29
N ALA A 133 -0.35 0.10 -15.52
CA ALA A 133 -1.78 0.36 -15.67
C ALA A 133 -2.29 1.56 -14.83
N ASP A 134 -1.38 2.30 -14.20
CA ASP A 134 -1.64 3.51 -13.42
C ASP A 134 -2.66 3.37 -12.28
N VAL A 135 -2.53 2.30 -11.49
CA VAL A 135 -3.38 2.04 -10.30
C VAL A 135 -3.32 3.17 -9.27
N VAL A 136 -2.21 3.90 -9.21
CA VAL A 136 -2.00 5.02 -8.29
C VAL A 136 -2.94 6.17 -8.64
N SER A 137 -2.98 6.59 -9.91
CA SER A 137 -3.93 7.62 -10.36
C SER A 137 -5.37 7.19 -10.20
N ALA A 138 -5.68 5.91 -10.42
CA ALA A 138 -7.02 5.37 -10.20
C ALA A 138 -7.45 5.52 -8.73
N ALA A 139 -6.58 5.15 -7.77
CA ALA A 139 -6.85 5.30 -6.35
C ALA A 139 -7.01 6.76 -5.93
N VAL A 140 -6.13 7.66 -6.38
CA VAL A 140 -6.21 9.10 -6.07
C VAL A 140 -7.48 9.73 -6.66
N THR A 141 -7.87 9.32 -7.87
CA THR A 141 -9.12 9.77 -8.50
C THR A 141 -10.33 9.34 -7.67
N GLU A 142 -10.35 8.09 -7.22
CA GLU A 142 -11.44 7.61 -6.36
C GLU A 142 -11.47 8.32 -5.01
N MET A 143 -10.31 8.57 -4.38
CA MET A 143 -10.25 9.39 -3.17
C MET A 143 -10.87 10.78 -3.39
N ARG A 144 -10.54 11.45 -4.50
CA ARG A 144 -11.10 12.76 -4.87
C ARG A 144 -12.61 12.70 -5.12
N ASN A 145 -13.10 11.63 -5.75
CA ASN A 145 -14.54 11.40 -5.92
C ASN A 145 -15.26 11.28 -4.57
N ARG A 146 -14.56 10.80 -3.53
CA ARG A 146 -15.04 10.77 -2.13
C ARG A 146 -14.81 12.08 -1.37
N GLY A 147 -14.35 13.12 -2.06
CA GLY A 147 -14.13 14.45 -1.51
C GLY A 147 -12.74 14.66 -0.93
N ALA A 148 -11.80 13.73 -1.07
CA ALA A 148 -10.45 13.92 -0.53
C ALA A 148 -9.74 15.13 -1.14
N ALA A 149 -9.23 15.99 -0.27
CA ALA A 149 -8.31 17.09 -0.57
C ALA A 149 -7.00 16.88 0.21
N GLY A 150 -5.93 17.61 -0.15
CA GLY A 150 -4.67 17.57 0.60
C GLY A 150 -4.10 16.16 0.79
N ILE A 151 -4.13 15.33 -0.27
CA ILE A 151 -3.71 13.94 -0.21
C ILE A 151 -2.18 13.87 0.01
N SER A 152 -1.77 13.11 1.02
CA SER A 152 -0.38 12.73 1.29
C SER A 152 -0.18 11.23 1.08
N ALA A 153 1.03 10.83 0.71
CA ALA A 153 1.40 9.44 0.44
C ALA A 153 2.59 8.96 1.26
N TRP A 154 2.56 7.68 1.63
CA TRP A 154 3.66 6.94 2.22
C TRP A 154 3.90 5.68 1.39
N LEU A 155 5.10 5.53 0.82
CA LEU A 155 5.50 4.31 0.14
C LEU A 155 6.24 3.42 1.13
N GLY A 156 5.74 2.21 1.35
CA GLY A 156 6.41 1.26 2.25
C GLY A 156 7.60 0.57 1.60
N PRO A 157 8.24 -0.34 2.35
CA PRO A 157 9.36 -1.11 1.82
C PRO A 157 8.97 -1.89 0.57
N SER A 158 9.84 -1.87 -0.44
CA SER A 158 9.62 -2.51 -1.75
C SER A 158 10.94 -2.75 -2.46
N ILE A 159 10.97 -3.48 -3.57
CA ILE A 159 12.23 -3.73 -4.28
C ILE A 159 12.69 -2.47 -5.02
N CYS A 160 13.97 -2.09 -4.89
CA CYS A 160 14.52 -0.88 -5.50
C CYS A 160 14.99 -1.13 -6.95
N GLY A 161 15.22 -0.04 -7.70
CA GLY A 161 15.74 -0.10 -9.07
C GLY A 161 17.11 -0.77 -9.22
N ASN A 162 17.94 -0.73 -8.18
CA ASN A 162 19.24 -1.42 -8.17
C ASN A 162 19.12 -2.95 -8.04
N CYS A 163 17.94 -3.44 -7.66
CA CYS A 163 17.71 -4.85 -7.32
C CYS A 163 16.69 -5.56 -8.22
N TYR A 164 15.73 -4.82 -8.81
CA TYR A 164 14.61 -5.43 -9.53
C TYR A 164 14.95 -5.73 -10.99
N GLU A 165 15.80 -6.72 -11.20
CA GLU A 165 16.12 -7.25 -12.52
C GLU A 165 14.87 -7.75 -13.26
N VAL A 166 14.77 -7.41 -14.55
CA VAL A 166 13.74 -7.86 -15.47
C VAL A 166 14.35 -8.05 -16.87
N PRO A 167 13.69 -8.77 -17.79
CA PRO A 167 14.11 -8.80 -19.20
C PRO A 167 14.13 -7.39 -19.82
N GLU A 168 15.03 -7.15 -20.78
CA GLU A 168 15.20 -5.84 -21.44
C GLU A 168 13.90 -5.31 -22.03
N GLN A 169 13.20 -6.13 -22.84
CA GLN A 169 11.93 -5.75 -23.44
C GLN A 169 10.90 -5.34 -22.39
N MET A 170 10.84 -6.05 -21.26
CA MET A 170 9.90 -5.74 -20.19
C MET A 170 10.20 -4.38 -19.55
N ARG A 171 11.48 -4.03 -19.41
CA ARG A 171 11.88 -2.71 -18.92
C ARG A 171 11.50 -1.62 -19.92
N GLU A 172 11.74 -1.85 -21.21
CA GLU A 172 11.36 -0.93 -22.28
C GLU A 172 9.85 -0.67 -22.32
N ASP A 173 9.05 -1.73 -22.27
CA ASP A 173 7.59 -1.63 -22.32
C ASP A 173 7.04 -0.81 -21.14
N VAL A 174 7.58 -1.02 -19.93
CA VAL A 174 7.16 -0.27 -18.74
C VAL A 174 7.67 1.17 -18.79
N ALA A 175 8.92 1.41 -19.19
CA ALA A 175 9.46 2.77 -19.25
C ALA A 175 8.87 3.62 -20.37
N ALA A 176 8.31 3.00 -21.41
CA ALA A 176 7.55 3.72 -22.43
C ALA A 176 6.30 4.39 -21.85
N VAL A 177 5.73 3.86 -20.77
CA VAL A 177 4.54 4.40 -20.08
C VAL A 177 4.88 5.12 -18.76
N VAL A 178 5.90 4.65 -18.03
CA VAL A 178 6.37 5.25 -16.77
C VAL A 178 7.90 5.42 -16.86
N PRO A 179 8.39 6.50 -17.51
CA PRO A 179 9.81 6.69 -17.79
C PRO A 179 10.71 6.64 -16.56
N GLU A 180 10.22 7.14 -15.41
CA GLU A 180 10.93 7.17 -14.14
C GLU A 180 11.17 5.79 -13.55
N ALA A 181 10.47 4.75 -14.03
CA ALA A 181 10.72 3.38 -13.64
C ALA A 181 11.93 2.75 -14.35
N TRP A 182 12.54 3.42 -15.34
CA TRP A 182 13.72 2.88 -16.02
C TRP A 182 14.93 2.81 -15.07
N ALA A 183 15.50 1.62 -14.90
CA ALA A 183 16.67 1.43 -14.06
C ALA A 183 17.67 0.44 -14.67
N THR A 184 18.80 0.29 -13.97
CA THR A 184 19.81 -0.74 -14.20
C THR A 184 20.20 -1.28 -12.83
N THR A 185 20.34 -2.60 -12.71
CA THR A 185 20.74 -3.21 -11.44
C THR A 185 22.15 -2.77 -11.06
N SER A 186 22.51 -2.96 -9.78
CA SER A 186 23.88 -2.72 -9.31
C SER A 186 24.93 -3.64 -9.97
N TRP A 187 24.50 -4.69 -10.70
CA TRP A 187 25.35 -5.58 -11.49
C TRP A 187 25.19 -5.40 -13.01
N GLY A 188 24.56 -4.30 -13.46
CA GLY A 188 24.61 -3.86 -14.86
C GLY A 188 23.56 -4.47 -15.79
N THR A 189 22.50 -5.09 -15.26
CA THR A 189 21.41 -5.69 -16.06
C THR A 189 20.16 -4.80 -16.10
N PRO A 190 19.27 -4.98 -17.10
CA PRO A 190 18.00 -4.24 -17.16
C PRO A 190 17.17 -4.40 -15.88
N ALA A 191 16.67 -3.28 -15.34
CA ALA A 191 15.89 -3.26 -14.12
C ALA A 191 14.73 -2.25 -14.16
N LEU A 192 13.82 -2.36 -13.20
CA LEU A 192 12.75 -1.38 -12.98
C LEU A 192 12.81 -0.78 -11.58
N ASP A 193 12.71 0.54 -11.48
CA ASP A 193 12.51 1.25 -10.21
C ASP A 193 11.02 1.57 -10.02
N LEU A 194 10.25 0.59 -9.53
CA LEU A 194 8.82 0.78 -9.28
C LEU A 194 8.55 1.90 -8.25
N PRO A 195 9.31 2.03 -7.14
CA PRO A 195 9.15 3.17 -6.22
C PRO A 195 9.31 4.53 -6.90
N ALA A 196 10.30 4.69 -7.78
CA ALA A 196 10.49 5.93 -8.53
C ALA A 196 9.31 6.20 -9.48
N GLY A 197 8.82 5.18 -10.19
CA GLY A 197 7.64 5.31 -11.04
C GLY A 197 6.37 5.70 -10.28
N VAL A 198 6.12 5.06 -9.13
CA VAL A 198 4.98 5.40 -8.25
C VAL A 198 5.10 6.83 -7.72
N ARG A 199 6.30 7.23 -7.29
CA ARG A 199 6.56 8.61 -6.84
C ARG A 199 6.23 9.63 -7.94
N ALA A 200 6.71 9.40 -9.16
CA ALA A 200 6.46 10.29 -10.28
C ALA A 200 4.96 10.42 -10.60
N GLN A 201 4.21 9.30 -10.57
CA GLN A 201 2.76 9.30 -10.73
C GLN A 201 2.08 10.14 -9.64
N LEU A 202 2.43 9.94 -8.37
CA LEU A 202 1.88 10.72 -7.24
C LEU A 202 2.20 12.22 -7.37
N GLU A 203 3.44 12.58 -7.68
CA GLU A 203 3.88 13.97 -7.84
C GLU A 203 3.16 14.65 -9.01
N SER A 204 2.93 13.94 -10.12
CA SER A 204 2.15 14.46 -11.26
C SER A 204 0.69 14.79 -10.90
N LEU A 205 0.15 14.12 -9.89
CA LEU A 205 -1.18 14.35 -9.35
C LEU A 205 -1.18 15.43 -8.26
N GLY A 206 -0.03 16.01 -7.90
CA GLY A 206 0.08 16.95 -6.78
C GLY A 206 -0.05 16.30 -5.40
N VAL A 207 0.24 15.01 -5.28
CA VAL A 207 0.27 14.28 -4.01
C VAL A 207 1.69 14.30 -3.45
N THR A 208 1.84 14.81 -2.22
CA THR A 208 3.14 14.84 -1.54
C THR A 208 3.50 13.46 -1.01
N VAL A 209 4.71 13.00 -1.31
CA VAL A 209 5.28 11.78 -0.74
C VAL A 209 6.05 12.10 0.53
N GLU A 210 5.51 11.71 1.67
CA GLU A 210 6.03 11.99 3.02
C GLU A 210 7.11 10.99 3.46
N TYR A 211 7.08 9.78 2.91
CA TYR A 211 7.97 8.69 3.29
C TYR A 211 8.15 7.70 2.14
N SER A 212 9.35 7.11 2.06
CA SER A 212 9.67 6.00 1.18
C SER A 212 10.52 5.00 1.95
N GLY A 213 10.06 3.74 2.01
CA GLY A 213 10.72 2.68 2.75
C GLY A 213 11.93 2.08 2.04
N ASP A 214 12.62 1.18 2.76
CA ASP A 214 13.84 0.54 2.32
C ASP A 214 13.63 -0.56 1.27
N CYS A 215 14.73 -1.03 0.66
CA CYS A 215 14.69 -2.13 -0.27
C CYS A 215 14.38 -3.47 0.43
N THR A 216 13.28 -4.14 0.06
CA THR A 216 12.91 -5.45 0.62
C THR A 216 13.96 -6.53 0.39
N ARG A 217 14.68 -6.50 -0.75
CA ARG A 217 15.71 -7.48 -1.08
C ARG A 217 16.98 -7.30 -0.24
N GLU A 218 17.37 -6.05 0.01
CA GLU A 218 18.61 -5.70 0.71
C GLU A 218 18.44 -5.72 2.24
N THR A 219 17.22 -5.49 2.72
CA THR A 219 16.94 -5.37 4.15
C THR A 219 16.54 -6.69 4.79
N THR A 220 17.36 -7.14 5.74
CA THR A 220 17.03 -8.25 6.64
C THR A 220 15.86 -7.86 7.55
N GLY A 221 14.89 -8.75 7.73
CA GLY A 221 13.68 -8.49 8.52
C GLY A 221 12.45 -8.10 7.71
N LEU A 222 12.56 -7.96 6.38
CA LEU A 222 11.44 -7.82 5.46
C LEU A 222 11.31 -9.05 4.58
N PHE A 223 10.09 -9.43 4.19
CA PHE A 223 9.90 -10.46 3.16
C PHE A 223 10.27 -9.95 1.77
N SER A 224 10.86 -10.79 0.94
CA SER A 224 11.18 -10.47 -0.46
C SER A 224 11.04 -11.71 -1.32
N TYR A 225 10.11 -11.67 -2.27
CA TYR A 225 9.85 -12.77 -3.20
C TYR A 225 11.05 -13.00 -4.14
N ARG A 226 11.72 -11.91 -4.54
CA ARG A 226 12.91 -11.94 -5.37
C ARG A 226 14.11 -12.56 -4.65
N ARG A 227 14.23 -12.37 -3.33
CA ARG A 227 15.25 -13.05 -2.53
C ARG A 227 14.87 -14.50 -2.27
N GLU A 228 13.62 -14.76 -1.95
CA GLU A 228 13.10 -16.10 -1.66
C GLU A 228 11.66 -16.25 -2.17
N ALA A 229 11.47 -17.08 -3.20
CA ALA A 229 10.16 -17.24 -3.83
C ALA A 229 9.08 -17.77 -2.87
N ARG A 230 9.48 -18.58 -1.87
CA ARG A 230 8.60 -19.10 -0.82
C ARG A 230 8.73 -18.26 0.43
N THR A 231 8.02 -17.16 0.49
CA THR A 231 8.10 -16.20 1.60
C THR A 231 6.75 -15.63 1.97
N GLY A 232 6.64 -15.04 3.16
CA GLY A 232 5.42 -14.40 3.66
C GLY A 232 5.12 -13.06 2.97
N ARG A 233 4.07 -12.38 3.43
CA ARG A 233 3.76 -11.00 3.04
C ARG A 233 3.63 -10.12 4.27
N PHE A 234 4.31 -8.97 4.23
CA PHE A 234 4.09 -7.88 5.18
C PHE A 234 3.00 -6.94 4.62
N ALA A 235 2.52 -6.01 5.44
CA ALA A 235 1.42 -5.13 5.07
C ALA A 235 1.76 -3.64 5.19
N GLY A 236 1.22 -2.84 4.27
CA GLY A 236 0.98 -1.41 4.46
C GLY A 236 -0.40 -1.20 5.04
N LEU A 237 -0.50 -0.36 6.06
CA LEU A 237 -1.66 -0.24 6.94
C LEU A 237 -2.03 1.22 7.14
N VAL A 238 -3.33 1.51 7.17
CA VAL A 238 -3.87 2.82 7.54
C VAL A 238 -5.15 2.68 8.33
N TRP A 239 -5.29 3.48 9.38
CA TRP A 239 -6.48 3.47 10.21
C TRP A 239 -6.65 4.78 10.98
N THR A 240 -7.89 5.06 11.37
CA THR A 240 -8.21 6.13 12.32
C THR A 240 -8.27 5.59 13.75
N HIS A 241 -8.04 6.42 14.75
CA HIS A 241 -8.26 6.11 16.17
C HIS A 241 -8.69 7.38 16.92
N ASP A 242 -9.26 7.17 18.11
CA ASP A 242 -9.61 8.24 19.04
C ASP A 242 -8.37 8.91 19.65
#